data_AF-A0A9X4NPF3-F1
#
_entry.id   AF-A0A9X4NPF3-F1
#
_cell.length_a   1.000
_cell.length_b   1.000
_cell.length_c   1.000
_cell.angle_alpha   90.00
_cell.angle_beta   90.00
_cell.angle_gamma   90.00
#
_symmetry.space_group_name_H-M   'P 1'
#
loop_
_entity.id
_entity.type
_entity.pdbx_description
1 polymer ?
#
loop_
_entity_poly.entity_id
_entity_poly.type
_entity_poly.pdbx_seq_one_letter_code
_entity_poly.pdbx_strand_id
1 'polypeptide(L)'
;MVLNGIHFDERAADITIDGGSAPSDRLRLGMVATVVGERYADGVSGRADSIEVWSIAQGEVSAVASGSFTVMGMNVQTRGSTFYEGVPGAAGMAVGQWVTVWGLQADAQGGNWIATRVSVGPAGESMVGSGFVVEHHDERRLNGILLSGDRADDLHTGRLVRVVGRWDAEDDALRVSGSHLIDVRGGSPAPAGVEVEIEGVVTALLPGSRLMLGSTEVDARAVPSIYAQLRPGMEIEIDGTWQGAVLMAREIEIEDD
;
A
#
# COMPACT_ATOMS: atom_id res chain seq x y z
N MET A 1 -12.36 -9.21 -12.38
CA MET A 1 -12.00 -7.83 -12.01
C MET A 1 -11.15 -7.19 -13.10
N VAL A 2 -11.01 -5.87 -13.13
CA VAL A 2 -10.04 -5.18 -13.99
C VAL A 2 -8.93 -4.60 -13.12
N LEU A 3 -7.68 -4.94 -13.41
CA LEU A 3 -6.46 -4.42 -12.77
C LEU A 3 -5.51 -4.02 -13.90
N ASN A 4 -5.04 -2.78 -13.92
CA ASN A 4 -4.12 -2.24 -14.94
C ASN A 4 -4.58 -2.53 -16.38
N GLY A 5 -5.88 -2.37 -16.63
CA GLY A 5 -6.48 -2.65 -17.94
C GLY A 5 -6.65 -4.14 -18.31
N ILE A 6 -6.16 -5.08 -17.49
CA ILE A 6 -6.31 -6.53 -17.69
C ILE A 6 -7.57 -7.04 -16.98
N HIS A 7 -8.41 -7.77 -17.71
CA HIS A 7 -9.57 -8.44 -17.14
C HIS A 7 -9.21 -9.84 -16.62
N PHE A 8 -9.06 -9.98 -15.31
CA PHE A 8 -8.85 -11.26 -14.65
C PHE A 8 -10.18 -11.93 -14.30
N ASP A 9 -10.34 -13.20 -14.67
CA ASP A 9 -11.37 -14.08 -14.15
C ASP A 9 -11.04 -14.51 -12.72
N GLU A 10 -11.85 -14.07 -11.76
CA GLU A 10 -11.69 -14.30 -10.33
C GLU A 10 -12.63 -15.38 -9.76
N ARG A 11 -13.43 -16.07 -10.58
CA ARG A 11 -14.50 -16.97 -10.10
C ARG A 11 -14.00 -18.14 -9.24
N ALA A 12 -12.74 -18.53 -9.42
CA ALA A 12 -12.09 -19.61 -8.69
C ALA A 12 -10.90 -19.13 -7.84
N ALA A 13 -10.71 -17.81 -7.71
CA ALA A 13 -9.57 -17.26 -6.99
C ALA A 13 -9.78 -17.35 -5.47
N ASP A 14 -8.70 -17.62 -4.74
CA ASP A 14 -8.66 -17.44 -3.29
C ASP A 14 -8.50 -15.94 -2.98
N ILE A 15 -9.57 -15.32 -2.45
CA ILE A 15 -9.62 -13.88 -2.21
C ILE A 15 -9.51 -13.59 -0.72
N THR A 16 -8.56 -12.74 -0.34
CA THR A 16 -8.39 -12.23 1.02
C THR A 16 -8.38 -10.72 1.06
N ILE A 17 -9.08 -10.15 2.04
CA ILE A 17 -9.08 -8.71 2.34
C ILE A 17 -8.71 -8.55 3.81
N ASP A 18 -7.66 -7.79 4.07
CA ASP A 18 -7.09 -7.60 5.40
C ASP A 18 -6.79 -8.93 6.13
N GLY A 19 -6.35 -9.94 5.36
CA GLY A 19 -6.00 -11.28 5.84
C GLY A 19 -7.20 -12.21 6.10
N GLY A 20 -8.43 -11.72 5.97
CA GLY A 20 -9.65 -12.52 6.07
C GLY A 20 -10.15 -12.97 4.70
N SER A 21 -10.69 -14.19 4.60
CA SER A 21 -11.34 -14.66 3.36
C SER A 21 -12.55 -13.78 3.01
N ALA A 22 -12.67 -13.41 1.74
CA ALA A 22 -13.73 -12.53 1.25
C ALA A 22 -14.30 -13.02 -0.08
N PRO A 23 -15.59 -12.78 -0.37
CA PRO A 23 -16.14 -12.98 -1.72
C PRO A 23 -15.67 -11.92 -2.71
N SER A 24 -15.71 -12.22 -4.01
CA SER A 24 -15.28 -11.32 -5.09
C SER A 24 -16.09 -10.01 -5.15
N ASP A 25 -17.36 -10.03 -4.73
CA ASP A 25 -18.22 -8.86 -4.66
C ASP A 25 -17.81 -7.85 -3.57
N ARG A 26 -16.73 -8.10 -2.82
CA ARG A 26 -16.09 -7.16 -1.89
C ARG A 26 -14.95 -6.38 -2.52
N LEU A 27 -14.43 -6.82 -3.67
CA LEU A 27 -13.42 -6.07 -4.41
C LEU A 27 -14.03 -4.78 -4.98
N ARG A 28 -13.29 -3.68 -4.90
CA ARG A 28 -13.71 -2.36 -5.38
C ARG A 28 -12.57 -1.70 -6.14
N LEU A 29 -12.93 -0.84 -7.09
CA LEU A 29 -11.96 0.03 -7.76
C LEU A 29 -11.21 0.91 -6.75
N GLY A 30 -9.92 1.12 -7.02
CA GLY A 30 -8.99 1.82 -6.15
C GLY A 30 -8.49 1.02 -4.95
N MET A 31 -8.86 -0.25 -4.79
CA MET A 31 -8.15 -1.13 -3.83
C MET A 31 -6.78 -1.52 -4.40
N VAL A 32 -5.74 -1.46 -3.57
CA VAL A 32 -4.40 -1.98 -3.91
C VAL A 32 -4.39 -3.48 -3.65
N ALA A 33 -4.10 -4.26 -4.69
CA ALA A 33 -4.19 -5.71 -4.67
C ALA A 33 -2.90 -6.37 -5.17
N THR A 34 -2.50 -7.46 -4.55
CA THR A 34 -1.55 -8.43 -5.11
C THR A 34 -2.36 -9.52 -5.79
N VAL A 35 -2.12 -9.74 -7.08
CA VAL A 35 -2.77 -10.80 -7.85
C VAL A 35 -1.72 -11.81 -8.30
N VAL A 36 -1.97 -13.08 -8.02
CA VAL A 36 -1.20 -14.19 -8.57
C VAL A 36 -2.10 -14.97 -9.51
N GLY A 37 -1.59 -15.27 -10.70
CA GLY A 37 -2.36 -15.98 -11.70
C GLY A 37 -1.65 -16.08 -13.04
N GLU A 38 -2.44 -16.31 -14.08
CA GLU A 38 -1.98 -16.44 -15.46
C GLU A 38 -2.51 -15.27 -16.29
N ARG A 39 -1.62 -14.55 -16.98
CA ARG A 39 -1.98 -13.61 -18.05
C ARG A 39 -2.07 -14.38 -19.36
N TYR A 40 -3.17 -14.20 -20.09
CA TYR A 40 -3.36 -14.84 -21.39
C TYR A 40 -2.61 -14.09 -22.49
N ALA A 41 -2.34 -14.80 -23.60
CA ALA A 41 -1.54 -14.28 -24.71
C ALA A 41 -2.19 -13.12 -25.48
N ASP A 42 -3.46 -12.80 -25.19
CA ASP A 42 -4.15 -11.63 -25.75
C ASP A 42 -3.71 -10.31 -25.10
N GLY A 43 -2.95 -10.37 -24.00
CA GLY A 43 -2.41 -9.22 -23.29
C GLY A 43 -3.42 -8.43 -22.46
N VAL A 44 -4.71 -8.75 -22.56
CA VAL A 44 -5.81 -7.98 -21.93
C VAL A 44 -6.71 -8.83 -21.05
N SER A 45 -6.50 -10.14 -20.99
CA SER A 45 -7.22 -11.01 -20.09
C SER A 45 -6.32 -12.01 -19.38
N GLY A 46 -6.84 -12.60 -18.30
CA GLY A 46 -6.13 -13.57 -17.49
C GLY A 46 -7.06 -14.29 -16.52
N ARG A 47 -6.48 -15.19 -15.72
CA ARG A 47 -7.14 -15.89 -14.63
C ARG A 47 -6.39 -15.64 -13.34
N ALA A 48 -7.09 -15.19 -12.31
CA ALA A 48 -6.53 -15.07 -10.97
C ALA A 48 -6.63 -16.42 -10.24
N ASP A 49 -5.53 -16.84 -9.63
CA ASP A 49 -5.47 -17.96 -8.69
C ASP A 49 -5.64 -17.46 -7.25
N SER A 50 -5.02 -16.32 -6.92
CA SER A 50 -5.23 -15.65 -5.64
C SER A 50 -5.23 -14.13 -5.78
N ILE A 51 -6.00 -13.47 -4.89
CA ILE A 51 -6.09 -12.02 -4.79
C ILE A 51 -5.97 -11.66 -3.31
N GLU A 52 -4.99 -10.84 -2.98
CA GLU A 52 -4.76 -10.34 -1.63
C GLU A 52 -4.84 -8.82 -1.61
N VAL A 53 -5.68 -8.27 -0.74
CA VAL A 53 -5.91 -6.83 -0.61
C VAL A 53 -5.68 -6.41 0.83
N TRP A 54 -4.90 -5.34 1.02
CA TRP A 54 -4.66 -4.77 2.34
C TRP A 54 -5.00 -3.28 2.35
N SER A 55 -5.82 -2.88 3.32
CA SER A 55 -5.96 -1.48 3.69
C SER A 55 -4.69 -1.00 4.40
N ILE A 56 -4.24 0.23 4.13
CA ILE A 56 -3.11 0.85 4.80
C ILE A 56 -3.53 1.52 6.11
N ALA A 57 -4.80 1.90 6.25
CA ALA A 57 -5.32 2.57 7.43
C ALA A 57 -6.77 2.20 7.71
N GLN A 58 -7.12 2.11 8.99
CA GLN A 58 -8.49 2.10 9.49
C GLN A 58 -8.52 2.90 10.79
N GLY A 59 -9.33 3.94 10.86
CA GLY A 59 -9.38 4.78 12.05
C GLY A 59 -10.07 6.10 11.84
N GLU A 60 -10.11 6.91 12.89
CA GLU A 60 -10.63 8.26 12.83
C GLU A 60 -9.65 9.23 12.16
N VAL A 61 -10.19 10.11 11.32
CA VAL A 61 -9.46 11.23 10.76
C VAL A 61 -9.14 12.23 11.87
N SER A 62 -7.87 12.49 12.14
CA SER A 62 -7.42 13.39 13.20
C SER A 62 -7.12 14.82 12.71
N ALA A 63 -6.85 14.99 11.41
CA ALA A 63 -6.66 16.29 10.79
C ALA A 63 -7.07 16.24 9.31
N VAL A 64 -7.51 17.38 8.77
CA VAL A 64 -7.81 17.55 7.34
C VAL A 64 -7.12 18.80 6.83
N ALA A 65 -6.52 18.69 5.66
CA ALA A 65 -5.95 19.80 4.90
C ALA A 65 -6.45 19.74 3.45
N SER A 66 -6.09 20.74 2.64
CA SER A 66 -6.43 20.72 1.22
C SER A 66 -5.70 19.59 0.51
N GLY A 67 -6.44 18.57 0.06
CA GLY A 67 -5.89 17.43 -0.68
C GLY A 67 -5.18 16.38 0.19
N SER A 68 -5.31 16.44 1.51
CA SER A 68 -4.80 15.40 2.41
C SER A 68 -5.55 15.34 3.74
N PHE A 69 -5.40 14.24 4.45
CA PHE A 69 -5.90 14.07 5.81
C PHE A 69 -4.96 13.16 6.63
N THR A 70 -5.07 13.22 7.95
CA THR A 70 -4.27 12.41 8.86
C THR A 70 -5.12 11.32 9.49
N VAL A 71 -4.61 10.08 9.50
CA VAL A 71 -5.21 8.92 10.20
C VAL A 71 -4.08 8.07 10.76
N MET A 72 -4.17 7.65 12.03
CA MET A 72 -3.13 6.84 12.69
C MET A 72 -1.70 7.40 12.54
N GLY A 73 -1.56 8.72 12.65
CA GLY A 73 -0.29 9.43 12.49
C GLY A 73 0.25 9.52 11.05
N MET A 74 -0.36 8.82 10.09
CA MET A 74 0.00 8.90 8.67
C MET A 74 -0.62 10.14 8.03
N ASN A 75 0.12 10.80 7.15
CA ASN A 75 -0.44 11.78 6.23
C ASN A 75 -0.83 11.08 4.93
N VAL A 76 -2.11 11.16 4.58
CA VAL A 76 -2.71 10.54 3.41
C VAL A 76 -3.09 11.62 2.42
N GLN A 77 -2.37 11.68 1.31
CA GLN A 77 -2.63 12.55 0.17
C GLN A 77 -3.72 11.95 -0.72
N THR A 78 -4.47 12.80 -1.40
CA THR A 78 -5.54 12.40 -2.33
C THR A 78 -5.34 13.07 -3.67
N ARG A 79 -5.67 12.38 -4.76
CA ARG A 79 -5.58 12.85 -6.14
C ARG A 79 -6.94 12.82 -6.82
N GLY A 80 -7.00 13.28 -8.07
CA GLY A 80 -8.22 13.19 -8.89
C GLY A 80 -8.66 11.74 -9.14
N SER A 81 -7.68 10.82 -9.15
CA SER A 81 -7.84 9.36 -9.29
C SER A 81 -8.32 8.66 -8.01
N THR A 82 -8.31 9.32 -6.83
CA THR A 82 -8.75 8.69 -5.59
C THR A 82 -10.26 8.38 -5.61
N PHE A 83 -10.62 7.12 -5.41
CA PHE A 83 -12.01 6.69 -5.30
C PHE A 83 -12.57 6.95 -3.89
N TYR A 84 -13.78 7.49 -3.81
CA TYR A 84 -14.47 7.75 -2.53
C TYR A 84 -15.74 6.94 -2.38
N GLU A 85 -16.01 6.50 -1.16
CA GLU A 85 -17.26 5.89 -0.73
C GLU A 85 -17.72 6.53 0.59
N GLY A 86 -19.02 6.79 0.74
CA GLY A 86 -19.59 7.47 1.91
C GLY A 86 -19.47 9.00 1.88
N VAL A 87 -18.61 9.56 1.03
CA VAL A 87 -18.45 11.00 0.78
C VAL A 87 -18.29 11.28 -0.73
N PRO A 88 -18.65 12.48 -1.22
CA PRO A 88 -18.58 12.80 -2.65
C PRO A 88 -17.16 13.05 -3.19
N GLY A 89 -16.16 13.18 -2.31
CA GLY A 89 -14.78 13.46 -2.68
C GLY A 89 -13.98 14.05 -1.52
N ALA A 90 -12.75 14.51 -1.79
CA ALA A 90 -11.83 15.06 -0.79
C ALA A 90 -12.43 16.18 0.07
N ALA A 91 -13.25 17.04 -0.52
CA ALA A 91 -13.92 18.14 0.20
C ALA A 91 -14.97 17.68 1.23
N GLY A 92 -15.41 16.43 1.16
CA GLY A 92 -16.33 15.82 2.13
C GLY A 92 -15.62 15.20 3.34
N MET A 93 -14.28 15.19 3.35
CA MET A 93 -13.48 14.68 4.46
C MET A 93 -13.55 15.62 5.66
N ALA A 94 -13.72 15.07 6.86
CA ALA A 94 -13.81 15.81 8.10
C ALA A 94 -13.16 15.07 9.26
N VAL A 95 -12.65 15.83 10.24
CA VAL A 95 -12.13 15.27 11.50
C VAL A 95 -13.22 14.47 12.22
N GLY A 96 -12.83 13.32 12.78
CA GLY A 96 -13.72 12.39 13.48
C GLY A 96 -14.45 11.39 12.58
N GLN A 97 -14.32 11.48 11.25
CA GLN A 97 -14.83 10.45 10.35
C GLN A 97 -13.98 9.18 10.49
N TRP A 98 -14.64 8.03 10.61
CA TRP A 98 -13.95 6.75 10.48
C TRP A 98 -13.75 6.40 9.02
N VAL A 99 -12.51 6.08 8.65
CA VAL A 99 -12.12 5.77 7.28
C VAL A 99 -11.40 4.43 7.20
N THR A 100 -11.60 3.74 6.09
CA THR A 100 -10.70 2.69 5.59
C THR A 100 -10.01 3.21 4.35
N VAL A 101 -8.68 3.11 4.32
CA VAL A 101 -7.83 3.68 3.25
C VAL A 101 -7.04 2.57 2.59
N TRP A 102 -7.02 2.58 1.25
CA TRP A 102 -6.07 1.86 0.41
C TRP A 102 -5.21 2.88 -0.33
N GLY A 103 -3.94 2.59 -0.53
CA GLY A 103 -3.04 3.53 -1.17
C GLY A 103 -1.61 3.05 -1.29
N LEU A 104 -0.83 3.86 -1.99
CA LEU A 104 0.57 3.62 -2.33
C LEU A 104 1.48 4.44 -1.41
N GLN A 105 2.63 3.86 -1.05
CA GLN A 105 3.61 4.53 -0.22
C GLN A 105 4.25 5.70 -1.00
N ALA A 106 4.16 6.91 -0.46
CA ALA A 106 4.59 8.13 -1.14
C ALA A 106 5.95 8.66 -0.66
N ASP A 107 6.51 8.10 0.41
CA ASP A 107 7.85 8.44 0.90
C ASP A 107 8.64 7.22 1.36
N ALA A 108 9.96 7.39 1.53
CA ALA A 108 10.83 6.31 2.00
C ALA A 108 10.64 6.01 3.50
N GLN A 109 9.98 6.90 4.25
CA GLN A 109 9.81 6.80 5.70
C GLN A 109 8.50 6.11 6.12
N GLY A 110 7.63 5.77 5.16
CA GLY A 110 6.36 5.08 5.39
C GLY A 110 5.31 5.92 6.12
N GLY A 111 5.53 7.23 6.25
CA GLY A 111 4.63 8.15 6.94
C GLY A 111 3.69 8.90 6.01
N ASN A 112 4.06 9.04 4.73
CA ASN A 112 3.24 9.66 3.69
C ASN A 112 2.75 8.62 2.69
N TRP A 113 1.46 8.70 2.35
CA TRP A 113 0.79 7.78 1.44
C TRP A 113 -0.09 8.55 0.46
N ILE A 114 -0.29 8.01 -0.74
CA ILE A 114 -1.27 8.49 -1.72
C ILE A 114 -2.43 7.52 -1.74
N ALA A 115 -3.63 7.99 -1.42
CA ALA A 115 -4.83 7.17 -1.40
C ALA A 115 -5.31 6.86 -2.83
N THR A 116 -5.49 5.58 -3.11
CA THR A 116 -6.19 5.09 -4.31
C THR A 116 -7.68 4.91 -4.02
N ARG A 117 -8.05 4.61 -2.76
CA ARG A 117 -9.44 4.56 -2.29
C ARG A 117 -9.58 4.98 -0.83
N VAL A 118 -10.64 5.74 -0.54
CA VAL A 118 -11.08 6.09 0.81
C VAL A 118 -12.55 5.71 0.98
N SER A 119 -12.86 4.89 1.97
CA SER A 119 -14.23 4.53 2.34
C SER A 119 -14.55 5.10 3.72
N VAL A 120 -15.56 5.96 3.81
CA VAL A 120 -16.08 6.51 5.07
C VAL A 120 -17.21 5.60 5.56
N GLY A 121 -17.12 5.14 6.81
CA GLY A 121 -18.03 4.16 7.36
C GLY A 121 -18.25 4.31 8.86
N PRO A 122 -18.97 3.36 9.50
CA PRO A 122 -19.07 3.32 10.96
C PRO A 122 -17.71 3.04 11.59
N ALA A 123 -17.55 3.46 12.85
CA ALA A 123 -16.34 3.18 13.63
C ALA A 123 -16.11 1.67 13.77
N GLY A 124 -14.86 1.25 13.58
CA GLY A 124 -14.42 -0.13 13.77
C GLY A 124 -14.01 -0.41 15.21
N GLU A 125 -13.90 -1.69 15.57
CA GLU A 125 -13.46 -2.11 16.91
C GLU A 125 -11.93 -2.06 17.08
N SER A 126 -11.19 -2.06 15.98
CA SER A 126 -9.73 -2.01 15.93
C SER A 126 -9.30 -0.93 14.95
N MET A 127 -8.17 -0.31 15.25
CA MET A 127 -7.49 0.63 14.38
C MET A 127 -6.38 -0.09 13.61
N VAL A 128 -6.08 0.44 12.43
CA VAL A 128 -5.04 -0.05 11.54
C VAL A 128 -4.19 1.14 11.11
N GLY A 129 -2.87 1.00 11.22
CA GLY A 129 -1.91 1.95 10.67
C GLY A 129 -0.75 1.22 10.01
N SER A 130 -0.18 1.85 8.98
CA SER A 130 0.99 1.36 8.27
C SER A 130 2.18 2.30 8.45
N GLY A 131 3.39 1.78 8.49
CA GLY A 131 4.59 2.60 8.63
C GLY A 131 5.81 1.79 9.03
N PHE A 132 6.96 2.45 9.13
CA PHE A 132 8.16 1.80 9.66
C PHE A 132 8.08 1.73 11.18
N VAL A 133 8.40 0.55 11.72
CA VAL A 133 8.63 0.39 13.16
C VAL A 133 9.91 1.15 13.50
N VAL A 134 9.79 2.13 14.39
CA VAL A 134 10.93 2.84 14.97
C VAL A 134 11.01 2.56 16.45
N GLU A 135 12.20 2.60 17.01
CA GLU A 135 12.42 2.44 18.45
C GLU A 135 12.96 3.75 19.03
N HIS A 136 12.39 4.18 20.15
CA HIS A 136 12.78 5.38 20.86
C HIS A 136 12.69 5.14 22.36
N HIS A 137 13.81 5.18 23.06
CA HIS A 137 13.90 4.86 24.51
C HIS A 137 13.27 3.50 24.87
N ASP A 138 13.62 2.45 24.12
CA ASP A 138 13.09 1.08 24.28
C ASP A 138 11.58 0.93 24.01
N GLU A 139 10.93 1.98 23.50
CA GLU A 139 9.54 1.94 23.06
C GLU A 139 9.45 1.85 21.55
N ARG A 140 8.65 0.89 21.06
CA ARG A 140 8.33 0.79 19.64
C ARG A 140 7.22 1.76 19.27
N ARG A 141 7.41 2.43 18.15
CA ARG A 141 6.47 3.42 17.63
C ARG A 141 6.19 3.19 16.15
N LEU A 142 4.99 3.60 15.74
CA LEU A 142 4.55 3.65 14.36
C LEU A 142 3.96 5.04 14.10
N ASN A 143 4.54 5.80 13.17
CA ASN A 143 4.08 7.17 12.86
C ASN A 143 3.94 8.08 14.10
N GLY A 144 4.85 7.91 15.06
CA GLY A 144 4.82 8.64 16.34
C GLY A 144 3.86 8.08 17.39
N ILE A 145 3.04 7.07 17.09
CA ILE A 145 2.16 6.37 18.05
C ILE A 145 2.94 5.30 18.81
N LEU A 146 2.79 5.25 20.14
CA LEU A 146 3.35 4.18 20.97
C LEU A 146 2.65 2.84 20.69
N LEU A 147 3.41 1.78 20.46
CA LEU A 147 2.89 0.42 20.31
C LEU A 147 3.06 -0.33 21.64
N SER A 148 1.98 -0.90 22.16
CA SER A 148 1.98 -1.56 23.47
C SER A 148 1.44 -3.00 23.44
N GLY A 149 1.66 -3.73 24.54
CA GLY A 149 1.30 -5.14 24.72
C GLY A 149 2.32 -6.11 24.13
N ASP A 150 2.22 -7.39 24.52
CA ASP A 150 3.24 -8.42 24.23
C ASP A 150 3.56 -8.56 22.73
N ARG A 151 2.56 -8.35 21.85
CA ARG A 151 2.76 -8.45 20.39
C ARG A 151 3.54 -7.28 19.79
N ALA A 152 3.67 -6.17 20.51
CA ALA A 152 4.57 -5.09 20.09
C ALA A 152 6.03 -5.60 20.11
N ASP A 153 6.37 -6.53 21.01
CA ASP A 153 7.73 -7.08 21.11
C ASP A 153 8.18 -7.92 19.92
N ASP A 154 7.23 -8.41 19.12
CA ASP A 154 7.50 -9.17 17.90
C ASP A 154 7.82 -8.25 16.70
N LEU A 155 7.60 -6.94 16.83
CA LEU A 155 7.83 -5.99 15.74
C LEU A 155 9.30 -5.63 15.64
N HIS A 156 9.90 -5.80 14.47
CA HIS A 156 11.31 -5.48 14.25
C HIS A 156 11.48 -4.06 13.71
N THR A 157 12.36 -3.28 14.33
CA THR A 157 12.73 -1.93 13.89
C THR A 157 13.22 -1.93 12.44
N GLY A 158 12.85 -0.90 11.69
CA GLY A 158 13.21 -0.75 10.27
C GLY A 158 12.37 -1.59 9.31
N ARG A 159 11.30 -2.24 9.78
CA ARG A 159 10.33 -2.94 8.92
C ARG A 159 9.12 -2.06 8.65
N LEU A 160 8.74 -1.96 7.37
CA LEU A 160 7.46 -1.42 6.96
C LEU A 160 6.36 -2.45 7.26
N VAL A 161 5.44 -2.11 8.13
CA VAL A 161 4.38 -3.03 8.60
C VAL A 161 3.03 -2.33 8.62
N ARG A 162 1.99 -3.13 8.45
CA ARG A 162 0.61 -2.80 8.81
C ARG A 162 0.35 -3.37 10.19
N VAL A 163 0.00 -2.54 11.16
CA VAL A 163 -0.31 -2.95 12.54
C VAL A 163 -1.80 -2.83 12.77
N VAL A 164 -2.37 -3.83 13.45
CA VAL A 164 -3.75 -3.82 13.94
C VAL A 164 -3.71 -3.78 15.45
N GLY A 165 -4.57 -2.97 16.06
CA GLY A 165 -4.67 -2.88 17.51
C GLY A 165 -5.91 -2.16 17.99
N ARG A 166 -6.07 -2.09 19.32
CA ARG A 166 -7.09 -1.29 19.97
C ARG A 166 -6.41 -0.08 20.63
N TRP A 167 -7.01 1.09 20.49
CA TRP A 167 -6.54 2.28 21.19
C TRP A 167 -6.71 2.13 22.70
N ASP A 168 -5.65 2.42 23.44
CA ASP A 168 -5.66 2.60 24.87
C ASP A 168 -5.55 4.10 25.18
N ALA A 169 -6.63 4.68 25.68
CA ALA A 169 -6.68 6.11 25.96
C ALA A 169 -5.93 6.50 27.25
N GLU A 170 -5.67 5.54 28.15
CA GLU A 170 -4.92 5.82 29.39
C GLU A 170 -3.43 5.95 29.10
N ASP A 171 -2.91 5.07 28.25
CA ASP A 171 -1.49 5.01 27.88
C ASP A 171 -1.15 5.80 26.60
N ASP A 172 -2.13 6.42 25.94
CA ASP A 172 -1.99 7.09 24.63
C ASP A 172 -1.28 6.18 23.60
N ALA A 173 -1.67 4.91 23.59
CA ALA A 173 -0.97 3.84 22.89
C ALA A 173 -1.90 2.95 22.08
N LEU A 174 -1.37 2.35 21.02
CA LEU A 174 -2.05 1.29 20.28
C LEU A 174 -1.62 -0.07 20.85
N ARG A 175 -2.55 -0.74 21.55
CA ARG A 175 -2.33 -2.11 22.01
C ARG A 175 -2.40 -3.07 20.84
N VAL A 176 -1.25 -3.66 20.48
CA VAL A 176 -1.07 -4.45 19.27
C VAL A 176 -1.79 -5.80 19.41
N SER A 177 -2.64 -6.12 18.43
CA SER A 177 -3.34 -7.41 18.32
C SER A 177 -2.90 -8.22 17.10
N GLY A 178 -2.29 -7.58 16.10
CA GLY A 178 -1.79 -8.23 14.90
C GLY A 178 -0.88 -7.33 14.08
N SER A 179 -0.14 -7.94 13.16
CA SER A 179 0.68 -7.21 12.19
C SER A 179 0.80 -8.00 10.90
N HIS A 180 1.06 -7.27 9.82
CA HIS A 180 1.36 -7.82 8.50
C HIS A 180 2.56 -7.06 7.94
N LEU A 181 3.54 -7.78 7.40
CA LEU A 181 4.66 -7.15 6.72
C LEU A 181 4.20 -6.64 5.36
N ILE A 182 4.44 -5.36 5.09
CA ILE A 182 4.18 -4.82 3.75
C ILE A 182 5.41 -5.09 2.89
N ASP A 183 5.25 -6.00 1.94
CA ASP A 183 6.28 -6.35 0.96
C ASP A 183 5.63 -6.45 -0.41
N VAL A 184 6.08 -5.62 -1.35
CA VAL A 184 5.55 -5.56 -2.73
C VAL A 184 5.78 -6.87 -3.48
N ARG A 185 6.67 -7.75 -2.98
CA ARG A 185 6.87 -9.09 -3.54
C ARG A 185 5.68 -10.04 -3.33
N GLY A 186 4.73 -9.69 -2.47
CA GLY A 186 3.76 -10.64 -1.91
C GLY A 186 4.47 -11.61 -0.96
N GLY A 187 3.79 -12.08 0.09
CA GLY A 187 4.39 -12.83 1.20
C GLY A 187 5.15 -14.14 0.85
N SER A 188 5.19 -14.53 -0.42
CA SER A 188 6.04 -15.61 -0.94
C SER A 188 6.90 -15.06 -2.08
N PRO A 189 8.24 -15.20 -2.06
CA PRO A 189 9.07 -14.67 -3.12
C PRO A 189 8.63 -15.28 -4.45
N ALA A 190 8.24 -14.42 -5.40
CA ALA A 190 8.02 -14.84 -6.77
C ALA A 190 9.24 -15.68 -7.23
N PRO A 191 9.02 -16.86 -7.85
CA PRO A 191 10.12 -17.65 -8.36
C PRO A 191 11.03 -16.78 -9.24
N ALA A 192 12.35 -16.96 -9.12
CA ALA A 192 13.30 -16.17 -9.89
C ALA A 192 12.98 -16.26 -11.39
N GLY A 193 12.90 -15.10 -12.05
CA GLY A 193 12.56 -15.00 -13.47
C GLY A 193 11.06 -14.99 -13.80
N VAL A 194 10.16 -15.01 -12.80
CA VAL A 194 8.74 -14.70 -13.01
C VAL A 194 8.58 -13.20 -13.25
N GLU A 195 7.84 -12.88 -14.30
CA GLU A 195 7.46 -11.52 -14.64
C GLU A 195 6.46 -10.98 -13.62
N VAL A 196 6.68 -9.75 -13.19
CA VAL A 196 5.81 -9.01 -12.28
C VAL A 196 5.52 -7.64 -12.87
N GLU A 197 4.31 -7.16 -12.62
CA GLU A 197 3.84 -5.83 -12.93
C GLU A 197 3.52 -5.15 -11.61
N ILE A 198 4.12 -3.98 -11.36
CA ILE A 198 4.03 -3.27 -10.08
C ILE A 198 3.75 -1.80 -10.35
N GLU A 199 2.63 -1.33 -9.81
CA GLU A 199 2.30 0.09 -9.72
C GLU A 199 2.80 0.68 -8.39
N GLY A 200 3.33 1.88 -8.42
CA GLY A 200 3.81 2.55 -7.22
C GLY A 200 4.29 3.97 -7.43
N VAL A 201 4.75 4.61 -6.36
CA VAL A 201 5.23 5.99 -6.38
C VAL A 201 6.75 6.02 -6.27
N VAL A 202 7.40 6.78 -7.15
CA VAL A 202 8.84 7.03 -7.08
C VAL A 202 9.14 7.83 -5.81
N THR A 203 9.86 7.26 -4.84
CA THR A 203 10.20 7.93 -3.59
C THR A 203 11.61 8.51 -3.61
N ALA A 204 12.51 7.95 -4.41
CA ALA A 204 13.87 8.46 -4.60
C ALA A 204 14.49 8.03 -5.92
N LEU A 205 15.38 8.87 -6.48
CA LEU A 205 16.30 8.47 -7.54
C LEU A 205 17.67 8.18 -6.93
N LEU A 206 18.25 7.05 -7.31
CA LEU A 206 19.54 6.56 -6.84
C LEU A 206 20.59 6.61 -7.96
N PRO A 207 21.89 6.67 -7.64
CA PRO A 207 22.95 6.61 -8.65
C PRO A 207 22.87 5.35 -9.53
N GLY A 208 23.30 5.47 -10.80
CA GLY A 208 23.43 4.33 -11.70
C GLY A 208 22.12 3.84 -12.34
N SER A 209 21.18 4.75 -12.59
CA SER A 209 19.83 4.44 -13.13
C SER A 209 19.04 3.49 -12.23
N ARG A 210 19.07 3.76 -10.92
CA ARG A 210 18.28 3.04 -9.91
C ARG A 210 17.29 3.99 -9.27
N LEU A 211 16.21 3.47 -8.71
CA LEU A 211 15.22 4.25 -7.99
C LEU A 211 14.60 3.46 -6.85
N MET A 212 13.89 4.16 -5.98
CA MET A 212 13.00 3.57 -4.98
C MET A 212 11.56 3.78 -5.43
N LEU A 213 10.77 2.70 -5.47
CA LEU A 213 9.32 2.67 -5.67
C LEU A 213 8.68 2.29 -4.34
N GLY A 214 8.09 3.25 -3.62
CA GLY A 214 7.82 3.07 -2.19
C GLY A 214 9.12 2.73 -1.44
N SER A 215 9.18 1.54 -0.83
CA SER A 215 10.38 0.97 -0.21
C SER A 215 11.12 -0.07 -1.06
N THR A 216 10.68 -0.30 -2.30
CA THR A 216 11.27 -1.29 -3.22
C THR A 216 12.37 -0.65 -4.04
N GLU A 217 13.56 -1.25 -4.07
CA GLU A 217 14.63 -0.80 -4.95
C GLU A 217 14.45 -1.38 -6.36
N VAL A 218 14.56 -0.51 -7.37
CA VAL A 218 14.40 -0.87 -8.78
C VAL A 218 15.67 -0.52 -9.54
N ASP A 219 16.10 -1.43 -10.40
CA ASP A 219 17.13 -1.22 -11.40
C ASP A 219 16.50 -0.91 -12.77
N ALA A 220 16.70 0.31 -13.25
CA ALA A 220 16.11 0.82 -14.48
C ALA A 220 17.15 1.00 -15.60
N ARG A 221 18.31 0.34 -15.51
CA ARG A 221 19.39 0.47 -16.51
C ARG A 221 18.98 0.02 -17.91
N ALA A 222 18.01 -0.90 -18.02
CA ALA A 222 17.49 -1.37 -19.30
C ALA A 222 16.55 -0.36 -19.99
N VAL A 223 16.07 0.66 -19.26
CA VAL A 223 15.06 1.63 -19.73
C VAL A 223 15.54 3.10 -19.53
N PRO A 224 16.70 3.49 -20.09
CA PRO A 224 17.32 4.78 -19.77
C PRO A 224 16.52 6.01 -20.20
N SER A 225 15.76 5.92 -21.31
CA SER A 225 15.00 7.04 -21.86
C SER A 225 13.83 7.46 -20.99
N ILE A 226 13.09 6.50 -20.43
CA ILE A 226 12.00 6.78 -19.51
C ILE A 226 12.54 7.15 -18.12
N TYR A 227 13.60 6.48 -17.65
CA TYR A 227 14.25 6.81 -16.38
C TYR A 227 14.66 8.28 -16.28
N ALA A 228 15.17 8.88 -17.36
CA ALA A 228 15.56 10.30 -17.40
C ALA A 228 14.40 11.27 -17.11
N GLN A 229 13.15 10.83 -17.28
CA GLN A 229 11.94 11.63 -17.06
C GLN A 229 11.42 11.51 -15.63
N LEU A 230 11.77 10.43 -14.92
CA LEU A 230 11.25 10.13 -13.58
C LEU A 230 11.70 11.15 -12.53
N ARG A 231 10.81 11.47 -11.59
CA ARG A 231 11.04 12.36 -10.44
C ARG A 231 10.33 11.78 -9.22
N PRO A 232 10.82 12.04 -7.99
CA PRO A 232 10.07 11.69 -6.80
C PRO A 232 8.64 12.26 -6.81
N GLY A 233 7.67 11.45 -6.39
CA GLY A 233 6.24 11.75 -6.39
C GLY A 233 5.48 11.31 -7.65
N MET A 234 6.18 10.90 -8.72
CA MET A 234 5.53 10.33 -9.90
C MET A 234 5.02 8.92 -9.61
N GLU A 235 3.81 8.64 -10.06
CA GLU A 235 3.24 7.30 -10.06
C GLU A 235 3.62 6.62 -11.38
N ILE A 236 4.09 5.38 -11.27
CA ILE A 236 4.60 4.60 -12.40
C ILE A 236 4.17 3.15 -12.27
N GLU A 237 3.98 2.52 -13.42
CA GLU A 237 3.89 1.07 -13.56
C GLU A 237 5.23 0.51 -14.04
N ILE A 238 5.61 -0.66 -13.53
CA ILE A 238 6.87 -1.34 -13.87
C ILE A 238 6.61 -2.81 -14.18
N ASP A 239 6.86 -3.23 -15.41
CA ASP A 239 7.09 -4.64 -15.74
C ASP A 239 8.55 -5.01 -15.51
N GLY A 240 8.77 -6.14 -14.85
CA GLY A 240 10.12 -6.60 -14.57
C GLY A 240 10.21 -7.99 -13.98
N THR A 241 11.40 -8.32 -13.48
CA THR A 241 11.65 -9.57 -12.76
C THR A 241 12.46 -9.31 -11.51
N TRP A 242 12.27 -10.12 -10.47
CA TRP A 242 13.04 -9.98 -9.23
C TRP A 242 14.44 -10.59 -9.36
N GLN A 243 15.46 -9.81 -9.00
CA GLN A 243 16.82 -10.30 -8.74
C GLN A 243 17.16 -10.07 -7.26
N GLY A 244 16.90 -11.08 -6.42
CA GLY A 244 17.02 -10.94 -4.98
C GLY A 244 15.96 -9.99 -4.44
N ALA A 245 16.38 -8.85 -3.88
CA ALA A 245 15.49 -7.81 -3.36
C ALA A 245 15.28 -6.63 -4.32
N VAL A 246 15.93 -6.65 -5.50
CA VAL A 246 15.87 -5.55 -6.45
C VAL A 246 15.01 -5.97 -7.64
N LEU A 247 14.05 -5.13 -8.02
CA LEU A 247 13.25 -5.32 -9.22
C LEU A 247 14.05 -4.86 -10.45
N MET A 248 14.28 -5.77 -11.40
CA MET A 248 14.92 -5.44 -12.67
C MET A 248 13.84 -4.99 -13.64
N ALA A 249 13.75 -3.68 -13.90
CA ALA A 249 12.75 -3.12 -14.80
C ALA A 249 13.07 -3.48 -16.26
N ARG A 250 12.07 -4.03 -16.96
CA ARG A 250 12.07 -4.26 -18.40
C ARG A 250 11.34 -3.13 -19.12
N GLU A 251 10.31 -2.60 -18.50
CA GLU A 251 9.44 -1.54 -19.00
C GLU A 251 9.03 -0.64 -17.83
N ILE A 252 8.83 0.65 -18.09
CA ILE A 252 8.29 1.59 -17.12
C ILE A 252 7.30 2.47 -17.89
N GLU A 253 6.11 2.60 -17.34
CA GLU A 253 5.08 3.54 -17.80
C GLU A 253 4.89 4.63 -16.73
N ILE A 254 4.61 5.85 -17.18
CA ILE A 254 4.28 6.95 -16.27
C ILE A 254 2.76 7.07 -16.26
N GLU A 255 2.16 6.99 -15.08
CA GLU A 255 0.73 7.15 -14.92
C GLU A 255 0.35 8.63 -15.04
N ASP A 256 -0.65 8.91 -15.88
CA ASP A 256 -1.23 10.24 -16.04
C ASP A 256 -2.41 10.40 -15.06
N ASP A 257 -2.38 11.45 -14.23
CA ASP A 257 -3.47 11.88 -13.33
C ASP A 257 -4.64 12.58 -14.08
#